data_AF-A0A7S3RNG1-F1
#
_entry.id   AF-A0A7S3RNG1-F1
#
_cell.length_a   1.000
_cell.length_b   1.000
_cell.length_c   1.000
_cell.angle_alpha   90.00
_cell.angle_beta   90.00
_cell.angle_gamma   90.00
#
_symmetry.space_group_name_H-M   'P 1'
#
loop_
_entity.id
_entity.type
_entity.pdbx_description
1 polymer ?
#
loop_
_entity_poly.entity_id
_entity_poly.type
_entity_poly.pdbx_seq_one_letter_code
_entity_poly.pdbx_strand_id
1 'polypeptide(L)'
;AHAAAAAAAAAARSVRVDCPVSAGAEVRPVGSDIGEGAELVPAGAVIGPAEVGLAAFAGGRPLSVHAQPTVAILSSGDELIDPLALPDSAGDSGAGGSPTGSGAAARIYDSNRPALLAAAAAEGGVGIDFGIARDDAASLAAKLDEALLRGCDALVCTGGVSMGERDLLGALLAARGTLHFDRVVMKPGKPLTFATVPRPSAASRAVGASSRPLLVFGLPGNPVSALVCFSLTVAPALRRMCGRPHPLPRRVPVVSASPLRLDPERPEYHRATLHVTKSGLVATSTGRQISSRLLSCAGASALLELPRGSTTLPSGARLSALLAPSLSGASVHTADPRDELSSQVDPLETGPQPLEASWPTYSPRSPAVLAPPPRLWLACSHSAAASEGAALSAWLDANGWV
;
A
#
# COMPACT_ATOMS: atom_id res chain seq x y z
N ALA A 1 -4.00 -65.94 50.11
CA ALA A 1 -5.03 -65.74 49.07
C ALA A 1 -5.73 -64.38 49.19
N HIS A 2 -6.41 -64.06 50.30
CA HIS A 2 -7.10 -62.77 50.49
C HIS A 2 -6.17 -61.53 50.44
N ALA A 3 -4.97 -61.60 51.03
CA ALA A 3 -3.98 -60.51 50.96
C ALA A 3 -3.41 -60.29 49.53
N ALA A 4 -3.30 -61.36 48.74
CA ALA A 4 -2.81 -61.29 47.36
C ALA A 4 -3.87 -60.73 46.39
N ALA A 5 -5.15 -61.06 46.60
CA ALA A 5 -6.27 -60.48 45.87
C ALA A 5 -6.48 -58.99 46.21
N ALA A 6 -6.30 -58.60 47.47
CA ALA A 6 -6.33 -57.20 47.89
C ALA A 6 -5.17 -56.38 47.31
N ALA A 7 -3.96 -56.95 47.25
CA ALA A 7 -2.79 -56.31 46.63
C ALA A 7 -2.90 -56.18 45.10
N ALA A 8 -3.48 -57.18 44.42
CA ALA A 8 -3.76 -57.12 42.98
C ALA A 8 -4.89 -56.11 42.66
N ALA A 9 -5.90 -55.98 43.52
CA ALA A 9 -6.94 -54.96 43.40
C ALA A 9 -6.42 -53.53 43.71
N ALA A 10 -5.41 -53.40 44.59
CA ALA A 10 -4.71 -52.15 44.84
C ALA A 10 -3.76 -51.78 43.67
N ALA A 11 -3.07 -52.76 43.08
CA ALA A 11 -2.24 -52.57 41.90
C ALA A 11 -3.05 -52.15 40.66
N ALA A 12 -4.30 -52.60 40.55
CA ALA A 12 -5.25 -52.14 39.53
C ALA A 12 -5.74 -50.68 39.76
N ARG A 13 -5.35 -50.03 40.86
CA ARG A 13 -5.72 -48.66 41.24
C ARG A 13 -4.51 -47.76 41.56
N SER A 14 -3.29 -48.18 41.21
CA SER A 14 -2.07 -47.43 41.46
C SER A 14 -1.35 -47.05 40.17
N VAL A 15 -0.81 -45.83 40.10
CA VAL A 15 0.05 -45.36 38.99
C VAL A 15 1.51 -45.37 39.46
N ARG A 16 2.40 -45.89 38.61
CA ARG A 16 3.86 -45.87 38.81
C ARG A 16 4.46 -44.76 37.96
N VAL A 17 5.29 -43.92 38.57
CA VAL A 17 6.06 -42.87 37.86
C VAL A 17 7.49 -43.38 37.69
N ASP A 18 7.93 -43.54 36.44
CA ASP A 18 9.19 -44.20 36.10
C ASP A 18 10.40 -43.24 36.03
N CYS A 19 10.20 -41.96 36.30
CA CYS A 19 11.25 -40.95 36.30
C CYS A 19 11.20 -40.04 37.54
N PRO A 20 12.34 -39.48 37.98
CA PRO A 20 12.34 -38.44 39.00
C PRO A 20 11.69 -37.16 38.45
N VAL A 21 10.84 -36.52 39.26
CA VAL A 21 10.14 -35.28 38.92
C VAL A 21 10.56 -34.16 39.87
N SER A 22 10.88 -33.00 39.31
CA SER A 22 11.21 -31.79 40.07
C SER A 22 9.94 -31.12 40.61
N ALA A 23 10.05 -30.47 41.77
CA ALA A 23 8.95 -29.66 42.28
C ALA A 23 8.58 -28.56 41.27
N GLY A 24 7.29 -28.44 40.95
CA GLY A 24 6.78 -27.48 39.97
C GLY A 24 6.92 -27.91 38.50
N ALA A 25 7.46 -29.10 38.21
CA ALA A 25 7.44 -29.65 36.86
C ALA A 25 5.99 -29.79 36.37
N GLU A 26 5.72 -29.37 35.14
CA GLU A 26 4.38 -29.38 34.52
C GLU A 26 3.31 -28.59 35.32
N VAL A 27 3.72 -27.67 36.19
CA VAL A 27 2.82 -26.74 36.90
C VAL A 27 2.96 -25.33 36.32
N ARG A 28 1.84 -24.76 35.86
CA ARG A 28 1.78 -23.35 35.43
C ARG A 28 1.28 -22.48 36.59
N PRO A 29 2.11 -21.58 37.15
CA PRO A 29 1.65 -20.69 38.22
C PRO A 29 0.63 -19.68 37.70
N VAL A 30 -0.18 -19.13 38.62
CA VAL A 30 -1.15 -18.08 38.28
C VAL A 30 -0.43 -16.90 37.63
N GLY A 31 -0.94 -16.46 36.48
CA GLY A 31 -0.35 -15.35 35.73
C GLY A 31 0.94 -15.69 34.97
N SER A 32 1.31 -16.96 34.82
CA SER A 32 2.54 -17.37 34.12
C SER A 32 2.59 -16.91 32.66
N ASP A 33 1.43 -16.88 32.00
CA ASP A 33 1.31 -16.47 30.61
C ASP A 33 0.98 -14.96 30.51
N ILE A 34 0.03 -14.49 31.32
CA ILE A 34 -0.45 -13.10 31.34
C ILE A 34 -0.67 -12.68 32.80
N GLY A 35 0.10 -11.70 33.25
CA GLY A 35 -0.06 -11.12 34.58
C GLY A 35 -1.33 -10.29 34.72
N GLU A 36 -1.81 -10.13 35.95
CA GLU A 36 -2.93 -9.25 36.25
C GLU A 36 -2.63 -7.81 35.83
N GLY A 37 -3.60 -7.15 35.19
CA GLY A 37 -3.46 -5.78 34.71
C GLY A 37 -2.64 -5.61 33.43
N ALA A 38 -2.15 -6.69 32.82
CA ALA A 38 -1.41 -6.61 31.56
C ALA A 38 -2.30 -6.07 30.42
N GLU A 39 -1.74 -5.17 29.62
CA GLU A 39 -2.36 -4.72 28.37
C GLU A 39 -2.26 -5.83 27.33
N LEU A 40 -3.42 -6.32 26.86
CA LEU A 40 -3.48 -7.43 25.90
C LEU A 40 -3.37 -6.95 24.45
N VAL A 41 -4.04 -5.85 24.13
CA VAL A 41 -4.09 -5.27 22.78
C VAL A 41 -3.86 -3.77 22.91
N PRO A 42 -2.67 -3.26 22.51
CA PRO A 42 -2.37 -1.85 22.65
C PRO A 42 -3.14 -0.99 21.65
N ALA A 43 -3.40 0.27 22.00
CA ALA A 43 -4.00 1.24 21.09
C ALA A 43 -3.16 1.40 19.80
N GLY A 44 -3.83 1.38 18.64
CA GLY A 44 -3.18 1.41 17.32
C GLY A 44 -2.70 0.05 16.80
N ALA A 45 -2.90 -1.05 17.56
CA ALA A 45 -2.70 -2.40 17.06
C ALA A 45 -3.66 -2.70 15.90
N VAL A 46 -3.16 -3.41 14.88
CA VAL A 46 -4.01 -3.97 13.83
C VAL A 46 -4.62 -5.25 14.37
N ILE A 47 -5.96 -5.33 14.40
CA ILE A 47 -6.68 -6.49 14.90
C ILE A 47 -6.54 -7.65 13.90
N GLY A 48 -5.69 -8.63 14.24
CA GLY A 48 -5.53 -9.89 13.53
C GLY A 48 -6.08 -11.08 14.34
N PRO A 49 -5.81 -12.33 13.88
CA PRO A 49 -6.32 -13.53 14.56
C PRO A 49 -5.87 -13.64 16.02
N ALA A 50 -4.63 -13.22 16.32
CA ALA A 50 -4.09 -13.27 17.68
C ALA A 50 -4.81 -12.26 18.59
N GLU A 51 -5.02 -11.03 18.13
CA GLU A 51 -5.70 -9.98 18.90
C GLU A 51 -7.16 -10.34 19.16
N VAL A 52 -7.85 -10.96 18.18
CA VAL A 52 -9.19 -11.51 18.37
C VAL A 52 -9.18 -12.63 19.42
N GLY A 53 -8.20 -13.54 19.36
CA GLY A 53 -8.01 -14.59 20.35
C GLY A 53 -7.77 -14.04 21.76
N LEU A 54 -6.94 -13.00 21.89
CA LEU A 54 -6.68 -12.32 23.16
C LEU A 54 -7.93 -11.63 23.71
N ALA A 55 -8.72 -10.96 22.86
CA ALA A 55 -9.99 -10.36 23.28
C ALA A 55 -11.01 -11.40 23.74
N ALA A 56 -11.10 -12.54 23.03
CA ALA A 56 -11.93 -13.67 23.42
C ALA A 56 -11.46 -14.30 24.74
N PHE A 57 -10.15 -14.52 24.88
CA PHE A 57 -9.51 -15.02 26.10
C PHE A 57 -9.81 -14.11 27.31
N ALA A 58 -9.86 -12.80 27.10
CA ALA A 58 -10.21 -11.80 28.11
C ALA A 58 -11.73 -11.71 28.42
N GLY A 59 -12.51 -12.73 28.06
CA GLY A 59 -13.95 -12.79 28.30
C GLY A 59 -14.80 -12.17 27.18
N GLY A 60 -14.25 -12.01 25.98
CA GLY A 60 -15.00 -11.57 24.79
C GLY A 60 -15.48 -10.12 24.86
N ARG A 61 -14.73 -9.25 25.53
CA ARG A 61 -15.11 -7.83 25.65
C ARG A 61 -15.03 -7.15 24.28
N PRO A 62 -16.00 -6.29 23.92
CA PRO A 62 -15.93 -5.53 22.67
C PRO A 62 -14.69 -4.62 22.70
N LEU A 63 -13.96 -4.58 21.58
CA LEU A 63 -12.82 -3.69 21.39
C LEU A 63 -13.29 -2.37 20.77
N SER A 64 -12.81 -1.25 21.31
CA SER A 64 -12.94 0.05 20.65
C SER A 64 -11.96 0.11 19.48
N VAL A 65 -12.47 0.30 18.27
CA VAL A 65 -11.66 0.35 17.03
C VAL A 65 -11.89 1.65 16.28
N HIS A 66 -10.92 2.05 15.46
CA HIS A 66 -11.11 3.15 14.52
C HIS A 66 -12.10 2.75 13.43
N ALA A 67 -12.97 3.68 13.04
CA ALA A 67 -13.87 3.48 11.91
C ALA A 67 -13.08 3.38 10.60
N GLN A 68 -13.58 2.59 9.65
CA GLN A 68 -13.00 2.54 8.32
C GLN A 68 -13.30 3.85 7.57
N PRO A 69 -12.29 4.49 6.95
CA PRO A 69 -12.50 5.72 6.19
C PRO A 69 -13.28 5.44 4.91
N THR A 70 -14.21 6.34 4.60
CA THR A 70 -15.02 6.29 3.38
C THR A 70 -14.35 7.06 2.25
N VAL A 71 -14.20 6.43 1.09
CA VAL A 71 -13.46 6.98 -0.06
C VAL A 71 -14.33 6.96 -1.30
N ALA A 72 -14.78 8.12 -1.75
CA ALA A 72 -15.43 8.26 -3.04
C ALA A 72 -14.39 8.16 -4.17
N ILE A 73 -14.64 7.34 -5.19
CA ILE A 73 -13.72 7.13 -6.31
C ILE A 73 -14.45 7.33 -7.63
N LEU A 74 -13.95 8.24 -8.47
CA LEU A 74 -14.44 8.49 -9.81
C LEU A 74 -13.31 8.53 -10.85
N SER A 75 -13.68 8.31 -12.11
CA SER A 75 -12.87 8.65 -13.27
C SER A 75 -13.51 9.84 -14.01
N SER A 76 -12.71 10.64 -14.72
CA SER A 76 -13.15 11.74 -15.59
C SER A 76 -12.57 11.52 -16.98
N GLY A 77 -13.43 11.57 -17.98
CA GLY A 77 -13.03 11.43 -19.38
C GLY A 77 -14.21 11.09 -20.27
N ASP A 78 -14.45 11.91 -21.30
CA ASP A 78 -15.51 11.66 -22.29
C ASP A 78 -15.20 10.43 -23.18
N GLU A 79 -13.94 10.00 -23.22
CA GLU A 79 -13.50 8.79 -23.92
C GLU A 79 -13.82 7.48 -23.17
N LEU A 80 -14.19 7.57 -21.89
CA LEU A 80 -14.27 6.41 -21.00
C LEU A 80 -15.58 5.62 -21.19
N ILE A 81 -15.45 4.31 -21.23
CA ILE A 81 -16.56 3.35 -21.16
C ILE A 81 -16.53 2.69 -19.80
N ASP A 82 -17.67 2.68 -19.09
CA ASP A 82 -17.79 1.94 -17.84
C ASP A 82 -17.83 0.43 -18.12
N PRO A 83 -16.82 -0.36 -17.72
CA PRO A 83 -16.84 -1.81 -17.91
C PRO A 83 -17.85 -2.53 -17.01
N LEU A 84 -18.43 -1.84 -16.01
CA LEU A 84 -19.37 -2.39 -15.04
C LEU A 84 -20.83 -2.02 -15.32
N ALA A 85 -21.10 -1.23 -16.36
CA ALA A 85 -22.46 -0.87 -16.75
C ALA A 85 -23.23 -2.10 -17.28
N LEU A 86 -24.49 -2.26 -16.84
CA LEU A 86 -25.36 -3.32 -17.35
C LEU A 86 -25.64 -3.11 -18.86
N PRO A 87 -25.62 -4.17 -19.67
CA PRO A 87 -25.77 -4.08 -21.14
C PRO A 87 -27.07 -3.42 -21.61
N ASP A 88 -28.12 -3.39 -20.79
CA ASP A 88 -29.44 -2.85 -21.17
C ASP A 88 -29.60 -1.34 -20.89
N SER A 89 -28.64 -0.70 -20.22
CA SER A 89 -28.67 0.75 -19.94
C SER A 89 -27.90 1.58 -20.99
N ALA A 90 -27.17 0.91 -21.87
CA ALA A 90 -26.53 1.53 -23.01
C ALA A 90 -27.40 1.30 -24.25
N GLY A 91 -28.18 2.31 -24.64
CA GLY A 91 -28.71 2.43 -26.00
C GLY A 91 -27.61 2.62 -27.06
N ASP A 92 -26.38 2.20 -26.75
CA ASP A 92 -25.21 2.27 -27.59
C ASP A 92 -24.59 0.87 -27.60
N SER A 93 -25.05 0.10 -28.58
CA SER A 93 -24.54 -1.21 -28.98
C SER A 93 -23.04 -1.14 -29.28
N GLY A 94 -22.22 -1.29 -28.25
CA GLY A 94 -20.78 -1.55 -28.34
C GLY A 94 -20.43 -3.05 -28.34
N ALA A 95 -21.43 -3.93 -28.46
CA ALA A 95 -21.20 -5.35 -28.67
C ALA A 95 -20.67 -5.60 -30.09
N GLY A 96 -19.35 -5.67 -30.24
CA GLY A 96 -18.69 -6.27 -31.42
C GLY A 96 -18.20 -5.32 -32.53
N GLY A 97 -18.23 -4.00 -32.34
CA GLY A 97 -17.65 -3.04 -33.30
C GLY A 97 -16.18 -2.75 -33.02
N SER A 98 -15.29 -3.05 -33.96
CA SER A 98 -13.91 -2.52 -33.97
C SER A 98 -13.94 -0.99 -33.75
N PRO A 99 -13.06 -0.40 -32.91
CA PRO A 99 -13.02 1.04 -32.64
C PRO A 99 -12.44 1.85 -33.81
N THR A 100 -12.77 1.48 -35.04
CA THR A 100 -12.16 1.97 -36.28
C THR A 100 -13.22 2.51 -37.26
N GLY A 101 -14.26 3.18 -36.75
CA GLY A 101 -15.11 4.04 -37.56
C GLY A 101 -14.44 5.41 -37.67
N SER A 102 -14.02 5.82 -38.88
CA SER A 102 -13.39 7.12 -39.12
C SER A 102 -14.36 8.26 -38.78
N GLY A 103 -14.27 8.80 -37.57
CA GLY A 103 -15.08 9.93 -37.09
C GLY A 103 -15.58 9.83 -35.65
N ALA A 104 -15.56 8.64 -35.03
CA ALA A 104 -15.88 8.49 -33.61
C ALA A 104 -14.64 8.72 -32.74
N ALA A 105 -14.75 9.50 -31.66
CA ALA A 105 -13.68 9.65 -30.69
C ALA A 105 -13.25 8.26 -30.18
N ALA A 106 -11.94 8.02 -30.08
CA ALA A 106 -11.42 6.75 -29.59
C ALA A 106 -11.93 6.50 -28.17
N ARG A 107 -12.66 5.41 -27.95
CA ARG A 107 -13.19 5.03 -26.64
C ARG A 107 -12.31 3.99 -25.97
N ILE A 108 -12.12 4.10 -24.66
CA ILE A 108 -11.33 3.16 -23.86
C ILE A 108 -12.09 2.77 -22.60
N TYR A 109 -11.88 1.56 -22.09
CA TYR A 109 -12.52 1.12 -20.85
C TYR A 109 -11.88 1.77 -19.62
N ASP A 110 -12.71 2.21 -18.69
CA ASP A 110 -12.29 2.73 -17.39
C ASP A 110 -11.69 1.60 -16.54
N SER A 111 -10.36 1.54 -16.50
CA SER A 111 -9.61 0.58 -15.70
C SER A 111 -9.16 1.14 -14.34
N ASN A 112 -9.14 2.46 -14.18
CA ASN A 112 -8.61 3.10 -12.98
C ASN A 112 -9.56 2.94 -11.81
N ARG A 113 -10.83 3.31 -11.99
CA ARG A 113 -11.83 3.26 -10.92
C ARG A 113 -11.99 1.88 -10.29
N PRO A 114 -12.19 0.77 -11.04
CA PRO A 114 -12.25 -0.55 -10.43
C PRO A 114 -10.95 -0.95 -9.74
N ALA A 115 -9.78 -0.60 -10.29
CA ALA A 115 -8.49 -0.90 -9.67
C ALA A 115 -8.30 -0.13 -8.34
N LEU A 116 -8.72 1.12 -8.28
CA LEU A 116 -8.60 1.97 -7.08
C LEU A 116 -9.62 1.61 -6.00
N LEU A 117 -10.83 1.15 -6.38
CA LEU A 117 -11.80 0.58 -5.44
C LEU A 117 -11.20 -0.66 -4.76
N ALA A 118 -10.58 -1.56 -5.52
CA ALA A 118 -9.89 -2.72 -4.98
C ALA A 118 -8.70 -2.32 -4.08
N ALA A 119 -7.91 -1.33 -4.50
CA ALA A 119 -6.79 -0.83 -3.70
C ALA A 119 -7.24 -0.17 -2.39
N ALA A 120 -8.35 0.57 -2.38
CA ALA A 120 -8.92 1.16 -1.18
C ALA A 120 -9.39 0.10 -0.18
N ALA A 121 -10.08 -0.94 -0.66
CA ALA A 121 -10.48 -2.06 0.17
C ALA A 121 -9.27 -2.79 0.81
N ALA A 122 -8.20 -3.02 0.03
CA ALA A 122 -6.96 -3.64 0.52
C ALA A 122 -6.25 -2.81 1.60
N GLU A 123 -6.46 -1.49 1.61
CA GLU A 123 -5.87 -0.56 2.58
C GLU A 123 -6.80 -0.26 3.77
N GLY A 124 -7.95 -0.92 3.85
CA GLY A 124 -8.92 -0.82 4.95
C GLY A 124 -9.94 0.29 4.81
N GLY A 125 -10.02 0.94 3.65
CA GLY A 125 -11.06 1.92 3.34
C GLY A 125 -12.33 1.32 2.75
N VAL A 126 -13.45 2.01 2.93
CA VAL A 126 -14.73 1.70 2.28
C VAL A 126 -14.85 2.51 1.00
N GLY A 127 -14.59 1.87 -0.14
CA GLY A 127 -14.70 2.49 -1.46
C GLY A 127 -16.17 2.69 -1.87
N ILE A 128 -16.50 3.92 -2.29
CA ILE A 128 -17.81 4.27 -2.84
C ILE A 128 -17.62 4.65 -4.31
N ASP A 129 -18.21 3.86 -5.19
CA ASP A 129 -18.13 4.07 -6.63
C ASP A 129 -18.97 5.28 -7.05
N PHE A 130 -18.31 6.31 -7.57
CA PHE A 130 -18.94 7.54 -8.05
C PHE A 130 -19.08 7.56 -9.58
N GLY A 131 -18.70 6.48 -10.26
CA GLY A 131 -18.79 6.31 -11.71
C GLY A 131 -17.84 7.21 -12.49
N ILE A 132 -18.26 7.56 -13.70
CA ILE A 132 -17.51 8.40 -14.63
C ILE A 132 -18.14 9.80 -14.66
N ALA A 133 -17.33 10.82 -14.41
CA ALA A 133 -17.66 12.21 -14.65
C ALA A 133 -17.35 12.58 -16.11
N ARG A 134 -18.18 13.45 -16.69
CA ARG A 134 -17.87 14.11 -17.97
C ARG A 134 -16.77 15.14 -17.77
N ASP A 135 -16.07 15.47 -18.85
CA ASP A 135 -15.00 16.49 -18.83
C ASP A 135 -15.56 17.93 -18.84
N ASP A 136 -16.45 18.20 -17.90
CA ASP A 136 -17.06 19.51 -17.68
C ASP A 136 -17.07 19.89 -16.20
N ALA A 137 -16.92 21.20 -15.92
CA ALA A 137 -16.80 21.71 -14.55
C ALA A 137 -18.04 21.42 -13.70
N ALA A 138 -19.24 21.36 -14.31
CA ALA A 138 -20.48 21.11 -13.59
C ALA A 138 -20.56 19.64 -13.13
N SER A 139 -20.14 18.70 -13.97
CA SER A 139 -20.06 17.28 -13.65
C SER A 139 -19.09 17.02 -12.48
N LEU A 140 -17.89 17.60 -12.53
CA LEU A 140 -16.92 17.47 -11.43
C LEU A 140 -17.40 18.14 -10.13
N ALA A 141 -18.03 19.33 -10.23
CA ALA A 141 -18.60 20.01 -9.07
C ALA A 141 -19.72 19.19 -8.42
N ALA A 142 -20.61 18.59 -9.23
CA ALA A 142 -21.68 17.74 -8.73
C ALA A 142 -21.14 16.51 -7.97
N LYS A 143 -20.05 15.90 -8.47
CA LYS A 143 -19.39 14.77 -7.79
C LYS A 143 -18.70 15.18 -6.48
N LEU A 144 -18.10 16.36 -6.45
CA LEU A 144 -17.55 16.93 -5.21
C LEU A 144 -18.64 17.18 -4.16
N ASP A 145 -19.76 17.78 -4.58
CA ASP A 145 -20.89 18.08 -3.70
C ASP A 145 -21.57 16.78 -3.20
N GLU A 146 -21.69 15.78 -4.07
CA GLU A 146 -22.15 14.44 -3.69
C GLU A 146 -21.25 13.82 -2.60
N ALA A 147 -19.93 13.93 -2.73
CA ALA A 147 -18.98 13.39 -1.74
C ALA A 147 -19.09 14.10 -0.39
N LEU A 148 -19.26 15.43 -0.40
CA LEU A 148 -19.49 16.21 0.81
C LEU A 148 -20.82 15.82 1.49
N LEU A 149 -21.89 15.68 0.70
CA LEU A 149 -23.22 15.32 1.19
C LEU A 149 -23.26 13.92 1.81
N ARG A 150 -22.58 12.94 1.19
CA ARG A 150 -22.49 11.56 1.70
C ARG A 150 -21.55 11.41 2.90
N GLY A 151 -20.86 12.47 3.30
CA GLY A 151 -19.94 12.43 4.44
C GLY A 151 -18.64 11.68 4.16
N CYS A 152 -18.23 11.54 2.89
CA CYS A 152 -17.01 10.82 2.52
C CYS A 152 -15.78 11.46 3.18
N ASP A 153 -14.83 10.67 3.68
CA ASP A 153 -13.58 11.17 4.28
C ASP A 153 -12.57 11.61 3.20
N ALA A 154 -12.56 10.91 2.07
CA ALA A 154 -11.74 11.25 0.91
C ALA A 154 -12.50 11.12 -0.42
N LEU A 155 -12.05 11.89 -1.41
CA LEU A 155 -12.47 11.85 -2.80
C LEU A 155 -11.24 11.62 -3.67
N VAL A 156 -11.28 10.60 -4.52
CA VAL A 156 -10.23 10.26 -5.47
C VAL A 156 -10.80 10.41 -6.87
N CYS A 157 -10.20 11.28 -7.67
CA CYS A 157 -10.56 11.48 -9.07
C CYS A 157 -9.37 11.04 -9.94
N THR A 158 -9.61 10.23 -10.97
CA THR A 158 -8.60 9.93 -11.99
C THR A 158 -8.97 10.54 -13.33
N GLY A 159 -8.00 11.00 -14.10
CA GLY A 159 -8.32 11.80 -15.29
C GLY A 159 -8.74 13.22 -14.91
N GLY A 160 -9.00 14.08 -15.89
CA GLY A 160 -9.33 15.51 -15.65
C GLY A 160 -8.20 16.40 -15.09
N VAL A 161 -7.07 15.81 -14.66
CA VAL A 161 -5.85 16.51 -14.18
C VAL A 161 -4.76 16.66 -15.26
N SER A 162 -5.15 16.67 -16.53
CA SER A 162 -4.20 16.59 -17.64
C SER A 162 -3.50 17.93 -17.94
N MET A 163 -2.40 17.85 -18.69
CA MET A 163 -1.61 18.98 -19.22
C MET A 163 -2.34 19.74 -20.36
N GLY A 164 -3.64 19.50 -20.56
CA GLY A 164 -4.43 20.11 -21.63
C GLY A 164 -4.93 21.51 -21.26
N GLU A 165 -5.66 22.14 -22.17
CA GLU A 165 -6.07 23.56 -22.08
C GLU A 165 -7.01 23.91 -20.90
N ARG A 166 -7.51 22.93 -20.13
CA ARG A 166 -8.38 23.17 -18.96
C ARG A 166 -8.09 22.19 -17.81
N ASP A 167 -7.35 22.64 -16.81
CA ASP A 167 -7.25 21.97 -15.50
C ASP A 167 -8.52 22.24 -14.69
N LEU A 168 -9.59 21.51 -15.01
CA LEU A 168 -10.91 21.71 -14.42
C LEU A 168 -10.92 21.35 -12.93
N LEU A 169 -10.23 20.27 -12.55
CA LEU A 169 -10.18 19.83 -11.16
C LEU A 169 -9.37 20.79 -10.29
N GLY A 170 -8.18 21.21 -10.74
CA GLY A 170 -7.35 22.17 -10.00
C GLY A 170 -8.09 23.49 -9.76
N ALA A 171 -8.75 24.03 -10.78
CA ALA A 171 -9.55 25.26 -10.67
C ALA A 171 -10.74 25.09 -9.70
N LEU A 172 -11.47 23.97 -9.80
CA LEU A 172 -12.58 23.66 -8.88
C LEU A 172 -12.09 23.58 -7.43
N LEU A 173 -10.97 22.90 -7.18
CA LEU A 173 -10.43 22.71 -5.83
C LEU A 173 -9.89 24.01 -5.25
N ALA A 174 -9.22 24.84 -6.05
CA ALA A 174 -8.76 26.17 -5.61
C ALA A 174 -9.94 27.10 -5.27
N ALA A 175 -11.09 26.96 -5.94
CA ALA A 175 -12.29 27.75 -5.65
C ALA A 175 -13.07 27.24 -4.43
N ARG A 176 -13.01 25.94 -4.13
CA ARG A 176 -13.84 25.29 -3.09
C ARG A 176 -13.08 24.98 -1.81
N GLY A 177 -11.75 25.03 -1.81
CA GLY A 177 -10.93 24.69 -0.66
C GLY A 177 -9.48 25.13 -0.80
N THR A 178 -8.59 24.42 -0.12
CA THR A 178 -7.15 24.68 -0.16
C THR A 178 -6.48 23.68 -1.08
N LEU A 179 -5.94 24.15 -2.20
CA LEU A 179 -5.05 23.39 -3.07
C LEU A 179 -3.64 23.39 -2.46
N HIS A 180 -3.16 22.22 -2.03
CA HIS A 180 -1.83 22.10 -1.40
C HIS A 180 -0.73 21.96 -2.43
N PHE A 181 -0.97 21.16 -3.46
CA PHE A 181 -0.11 21.01 -4.63
C PHE A 181 -0.91 20.42 -5.80
N ASP A 182 -0.48 20.71 -7.03
CA ASP A 182 -1.06 20.20 -8.28
C ASP A 182 -0.05 19.39 -9.12
N ARG A 183 1.22 19.37 -8.69
CA ARG A 183 2.32 18.71 -9.38
C ARG A 183 3.36 18.18 -8.41
N VAL A 184 3.93 17.03 -8.77
CA VAL A 184 5.00 16.37 -8.03
C VAL A 184 6.16 16.01 -8.96
N VAL A 185 7.38 16.14 -8.48
CA VAL A 185 8.59 15.77 -9.22
C VAL A 185 8.84 14.26 -9.10
N MET A 186 8.04 13.47 -9.83
CA MET A 186 8.14 12.01 -9.81
C MET A 186 7.81 11.36 -11.16
N LYS A 187 8.24 10.10 -11.31
CA LYS A 187 7.89 9.24 -12.43
C LYS A 187 7.47 7.84 -11.93
N PRO A 188 6.36 7.28 -12.43
CA PRO A 188 5.22 8.00 -13.02
C PRO A 188 4.52 8.87 -11.97
N GLY A 189 3.66 9.83 -12.36
CA GLY A 189 2.84 10.55 -11.37
C GLY A 189 2.85 12.08 -11.39
N LYS A 190 3.52 12.73 -12.35
CA LYS A 190 3.72 14.21 -12.36
C LYS A 190 2.46 15.06 -12.01
N PRO A 191 1.27 14.86 -12.61
CA PRO A 191 0.11 15.71 -12.34
C PRO A 191 -0.72 15.21 -11.13
N LEU A 192 -0.05 14.77 -10.07
CA LEU A 192 -0.72 14.44 -8.83
C LEU A 192 -1.14 15.72 -8.10
N THR A 193 -2.43 15.82 -7.80
CA THR A 193 -3.04 16.94 -7.11
C THR A 193 -3.56 16.54 -5.74
N PHE A 194 -3.40 17.40 -4.75
CA PHE A 194 -3.98 17.23 -3.41
C PHE A 194 -4.59 18.54 -2.91
N ALA A 195 -5.82 18.44 -2.42
CA ALA A 195 -6.54 19.56 -1.83
C ALA A 195 -7.37 19.12 -0.62
N THR A 196 -7.79 20.10 0.17
CA THR A 196 -8.72 19.90 1.29
C THR A 196 -9.90 20.83 1.13
N VAL A 197 -11.11 20.30 1.14
CA VAL A 197 -12.35 21.06 0.98
C VAL A 197 -13.08 21.11 2.32
N PRO A 198 -13.33 22.31 2.89
CA PRO A 198 -14.04 22.42 4.16
C PRO A 198 -15.47 21.88 4.01
N ARG A 199 -15.96 21.22 5.06
CA ARG A 199 -17.38 20.84 5.11
C ARG A 199 -18.23 22.04 5.53
N PRO A 200 -19.42 22.23 4.93
CA PRO A 200 -20.36 23.21 5.43
C PRO A 200 -20.63 22.99 6.92
N SER A 201 -20.52 24.04 7.74
CA SER A 201 -20.77 24.00 9.18
C SER A 201 -22.19 23.52 9.48
N ALA A 202 -22.30 22.31 10.04
CA ALA A 202 -23.44 21.66 10.69
C ALA A 202 -24.82 22.35 10.61
N ALA A 203 -25.61 22.03 9.59
CA ALA A 203 -27.07 21.94 9.71
C ALA A 203 -27.57 20.49 9.83
N SER A 204 -26.71 19.48 9.67
CA SER A 204 -27.11 18.07 9.80
C SER A 204 -26.49 17.44 11.04
N ARG A 205 -27.33 17.36 12.08
CA ARG A 205 -27.13 16.66 13.35
C ARG A 205 -27.16 15.15 13.17
N ALA A 206 -26.45 14.61 12.19
CA ALA A 206 -26.16 13.18 12.17
C ALA A 206 -25.08 12.93 13.23
N VAL A 207 -25.45 12.18 14.28
CA VAL A 207 -24.50 11.70 15.28
C VAL A 207 -23.41 10.91 14.55
N GLY A 208 -22.18 11.43 14.52
CA GLY A 208 -21.05 10.84 13.79
C GLY A 208 -20.53 11.62 12.57
N ALA A 209 -21.14 12.75 12.19
CA ALA A 209 -20.62 13.58 11.09
C ALA A 209 -19.26 14.21 11.45
N SER A 210 -18.22 13.86 10.69
CA SER A 210 -16.86 14.36 10.85
C SER A 210 -16.79 15.86 10.55
N SER A 211 -16.29 16.68 11.49
CA SER A 211 -16.00 18.10 11.26
C SER A 211 -14.74 18.32 10.41
N ARG A 212 -14.05 17.24 10.05
CA ARG A 212 -12.80 17.28 9.27
C ARG A 212 -13.12 17.65 7.82
N PRO A 213 -12.23 18.37 7.11
CA PRO A 213 -12.42 18.65 5.69
C PRO A 213 -12.51 17.36 4.87
N LEU A 214 -13.06 17.41 3.66
CA LEU A 214 -12.92 16.34 2.67
C LEU A 214 -11.51 16.39 2.09
N LEU A 215 -10.78 15.27 2.11
CA LEU A 215 -9.52 15.16 1.36
C LEU A 215 -9.81 14.89 -0.11
N VAL A 216 -9.19 15.62 -1.02
CA VAL A 216 -9.36 15.38 -2.46
C VAL A 216 -8.01 15.08 -3.11
N PHE A 217 -7.93 13.94 -3.79
CA PHE A 217 -6.77 13.47 -4.53
C PHE A 217 -7.09 13.42 -6.02
N GLY A 218 -6.45 14.26 -6.81
CA GLY A 218 -6.48 14.20 -8.27
C GLY A 218 -5.33 13.35 -8.78
N LEU A 219 -5.62 12.12 -9.20
CA LEU A 219 -4.63 11.17 -9.70
C LEU A 219 -4.53 11.24 -11.24
N PRO A 220 -3.34 10.99 -11.83
CA PRO A 220 -3.20 11.04 -13.28
C PRO A 220 -4.04 9.96 -13.98
N GLY A 221 -4.57 10.26 -15.17
CA GLY A 221 -5.43 9.32 -15.92
C GLY A 221 -4.71 8.05 -16.43
N ASN A 222 -3.38 8.06 -16.53
CA ASN A 222 -2.60 6.88 -16.90
C ASN A 222 -2.66 5.81 -15.79
N PRO A 223 -3.03 4.54 -16.07
CA PRO A 223 -3.31 3.55 -15.02
C PRO A 223 -2.17 3.27 -14.04
N VAL A 224 -0.93 3.16 -14.53
CA VAL A 224 0.22 2.95 -13.64
C VAL A 224 0.43 4.16 -12.75
N SER A 225 0.30 5.37 -13.31
CA SER A 225 0.44 6.60 -12.55
C SER A 225 -0.62 6.69 -11.45
N ALA A 226 -1.88 6.36 -11.76
CA ALA A 226 -2.97 6.36 -10.79
C ALA A 226 -2.66 5.44 -9.60
N LEU A 227 -2.29 4.18 -9.87
CA LEU A 227 -1.96 3.21 -8.82
C LEU A 227 -0.70 3.56 -8.01
N VAL A 228 0.34 4.06 -8.67
CA VAL A 228 1.57 4.49 -7.98
C VAL A 228 1.27 5.69 -7.07
N CYS A 229 0.56 6.70 -7.58
CA CYS A 229 0.15 7.85 -6.77
C CYS A 229 -0.76 7.42 -5.61
N PHE A 230 -1.75 6.57 -5.85
CA PHE A 230 -2.60 6.01 -4.80
C PHE A 230 -1.76 5.33 -3.70
N SER A 231 -0.81 4.49 -4.09
CA SER A 231 0.05 3.75 -3.16
C SER A 231 0.94 4.67 -2.30
N LEU A 232 1.32 5.82 -2.83
CA LEU A 232 2.23 6.77 -2.18
C LEU A 232 1.51 7.86 -1.36
N THR A 233 0.25 8.17 -1.67
CA THR A 233 -0.49 9.25 -1.00
C THR A 233 -1.81 8.80 -0.37
N VAL A 234 -2.72 8.23 -1.17
CA VAL A 234 -4.06 7.82 -0.70
C VAL A 234 -3.94 6.69 0.32
N ALA A 235 -3.20 5.62 0.03
CA ALA A 235 -3.03 4.49 0.93
C ALA A 235 -2.46 4.90 2.30
N PRO A 236 -1.39 5.71 2.41
CA PRO A 236 -0.96 6.27 3.68
C PRO A 236 -2.02 7.11 4.41
N ALA A 237 -2.80 7.92 3.69
CA ALA A 237 -3.89 8.68 4.29
C ALA A 237 -4.95 7.75 4.91
N LEU A 238 -5.38 6.71 4.18
CA LEU A 238 -6.34 5.72 4.69
C LEU A 238 -5.81 4.99 5.92
N ARG A 239 -4.56 4.52 5.86
CA ARG A 239 -3.89 3.87 7.01
C ARG A 239 -3.86 4.77 8.23
N ARG A 240 -3.62 6.08 8.03
CA ARG A 240 -3.60 7.06 9.13
C ARG A 240 -5.00 7.24 9.72
N MET A 241 -6.03 7.37 8.89
CA MET A 241 -7.43 7.45 9.34
C MET A 241 -7.89 6.18 10.09
N CYS A 242 -7.39 5.01 9.69
CA CYS A 242 -7.57 3.74 10.39
C CYS A 242 -6.79 3.65 11.73
N GLY A 243 -6.10 4.71 12.16
CA GLY A 243 -5.33 4.75 13.40
C GLY A 243 -4.01 3.97 13.37
N ARG A 244 -3.49 3.61 12.18
CA ARG A 244 -2.22 2.86 12.11
C ARG A 244 -1.04 3.77 12.52
N PRO A 245 -0.14 3.30 13.41
CA PRO A 245 0.99 4.10 13.88
C PRO A 245 2.07 4.33 12.82
N HIS A 246 2.13 3.47 11.79
CA HIS A 246 3.09 3.54 10.71
C HIS A 246 2.36 3.55 9.35
N PRO A 247 1.80 4.70 8.93
CA PRO A 247 0.98 4.79 7.73
C PRO A 247 1.78 4.72 6.42
N LEU A 248 3.05 5.12 6.46
CA LEU A 248 3.90 5.17 5.27
C LEU A 248 4.26 3.76 4.77
N PRO A 249 4.50 3.58 3.45
CA PRO A 249 4.97 2.31 2.92
C PRO A 249 6.28 1.89 3.59
N ARG A 250 6.40 0.60 3.92
CA ARG A 250 7.63 0.06 4.49
C ARG A 250 8.73 0.12 3.43
N ARG A 251 9.87 0.65 3.83
CA ARG A 251 11.05 0.79 3.00
C ARG A 251 12.06 -0.30 3.34
N VAL A 252 12.54 -1.02 2.34
CA VAL A 252 13.49 -2.13 2.51
C VAL A 252 14.68 -1.98 1.57
N PRO A 253 15.91 -2.34 2.01
CA PRO A 253 17.05 -2.41 1.13
C PRO A 253 16.93 -3.62 0.20
N VAL A 254 17.26 -3.43 -1.07
CA VAL A 254 17.24 -4.48 -2.10
C VAL A 254 18.46 -4.39 -3.01
N VAL A 255 18.72 -5.47 -3.73
CA VAL A 255 19.73 -5.55 -4.79
C VAL A 255 19.02 -5.70 -6.14
N SER A 256 19.35 -4.88 -7.13
CA SER A 256 18.77 -5.03 -8.47
C SER A 256 19.27 -6.30 -9.16
N ALA A 257 18.35 -7.09 -9.73
CA ALA A 257 18.70 -8.27 -10.54
C ALA A 257 19.27 -7.88 -11.92
N SER A 258 18.83 -6.74 -12.45
CA SER A 258 19.19 -6.25 -13.78
C SER A 258 19.67 -4.80 -13.75
N PRO A 259 20.38 -4.33 -14.80
CA PRO A 259 20.71 -2.92 -14.95
C PRO A 259 19.44 -2.05 -15.04
N LEU A 260 19.47 -0.87 -14.42
CA LEU A 260 18.33 0.04 -14.37
C LEU A 260 18.73 1.41 -14.91
N ARG A 261 18.09 1.84 -16.00
CA ARG A 261 18.33 3.15 -16.61
C ARG A 261 17.62 4.24 -15.79
N LEU A 262 18.38 5.23 -15.34
CA LEU A 262 17.83 6.37 -14.61
C LEU A 262 17.13 7.35 -15.56
N ASP A 263 16.17 8.08 -15.00
CA ASP A 263 15.50 9.18 -15.69
C ASP A 263 16.24 10.50 -15.39
N PRO A 264 16.62 11.28 -16.40
CA PRO A 264 17.46 12.46 -16.21
C PRO A 264 16.76 13.59 -15.46
N GLU A 265 15.43 13.64 -15.50
CA GLU A 265 14.66 14.76 -14.97
C GLU A 265 14.07 14.45 -13.60
N ARG A 266 13.60 13.21 -13.39
CA ARG A 266 12.75 12.87 -12.25
C ARG A 266 13.20 11.59 -11.56
N PRO A 267 13.08 11.50 -10.22
CA PRO A 267 13.16 10.22 -9.55
C PRO A 267 12.03 9.29 -10.04
N GLU A 268 12.36 8.00 -10.16
CA GLU A 268 11.42 6.99 -10.66
C GLU A 268 11.04 6.00 -9.55
N TYR A 269 9.74 5.75 -9.41
CA TYR A 269 9.15 4.65 -8.66
C TYR A 269 8.94 3.47 -9.61
N HIS A 270 10.00 2.69 -9.76
CA HIS A 270 10.10 1.62 -10.75
C HIS A 270 9.48 0.33 -10.20
N ARG A 271 8.51 -0.25 -10.92
CA ARG A 271 7.82 -1.46 -10.46
C ARG A 271 8.74 -2.65 -10.52
N ALA A 272 8.81 -3.40 -9.42
CA ALA A 272 9.62 -4.59 -9.31
C ALA A 272 8.92 -5.69 -8.51
N THR A 273 9.27 -6.92 -8.82
CA THR A 273 8.96 -8.11 -8.03
C THR A 273 10.14 -8.40 -7.10
N LEU A 274 9.85 -8.57 -5.82
CA LEU A 274 10.85 -8.93 -4.82
C LEU A 274 10.97 -10.45 -4.68
N HIS A 275 12.21 -10.92 -4.68
CA HIS A 275 12.59 -12.31 -4.47
C HIS A 275 13.48 -12.43 -3.24
N VAL A 276 13.18 -13.41 -2.37
CA VAL A 276 14.09 -13.78 -1.28
C VAL A 276 15.13 -14.76 -1.83
N THR A 277 16.40 -14.42 -1.68
CA THR A 277 17.55 -15.27 -2.04
C THR A 277 18.46 -15.45 -0.83
N LYS A 278 19.49 -16.32 -0.95
CA LYS A 278 20.52 -16.50 0.08
C LYS A 278 21.29 -15.20 0.40
N SER A 279 21.36 -14.27 -0.54
CA SER A 279 22.05 -12.99 -0.40
C SER A 279 21.14 -11.83 0.07
N GLY A 280 19.84 -12.08 0.25
CA GLY A 280 18.86 -11.11 0.74
C GLY A 280 17.72 -10.86 -0.25
N LEU A 281 17.12 -9.67 -0.19
CA LEU A 281 16.06 -9.27 -1.12
C LEU A 281 16.67 -8.81 -2.46
N VAL A 282 16.31 -9.53 -3.52
CA VAL A 282 16.65 -9.18 -4.90
C VAL A 282 15.40 -8.65 -5.60
N ALA A 283 15.53 -7.55 -6.32
CA ALA A 283 14.44 -6.91 -7.05
C ALA A 283 14.58 -7.11 -8.56
N THR A 284 13.57 -7.69 -9.17
CA THR A 284 13.47 -7.89 -10.62
C THR A 284 12.50 -6.90 -11.21
N SER A 285 12.93 -6.12 -12.21
CA SER A 285 12.06 -5.19 -12.94
C SER A 285 10.89 -5.94 -13.58
N THR A 286 9.69 -5.34 -13.56
CA THR A 286 8.52 -5.86 -14.30
C THR A 286 8.57 -5.55 -15.81
N GLY A 287 9.76 -5.25 -16.34
CA GLY A 287 10.01 -4.93 -17.74
C GLY A 287 9.65 -3.48 -18.10
N ARG A 288 8.96 -3.29 -19.22
CA ARG A 288 8.68 -1.95 -19.78
C ARG A 288 7.85 -1.08 -18.83
N GLN A 289 8.43 0.04 -18.39
CA GLN A 289 7.89 0.90 -17.32
C GLN A 289 6.96 2.06 -17.78
N ILE A 290 6.45 2.06 -19.01
CA ILE A 290 5.58 3.15 -19.49
C ILE A 290 4.33 3.30 -18.60
N SER A 291 3.87 4.54 -18.39
CA SER A 291 2.80 4.86 -17.43
C SER A 291 1.41 4.36 -17.84
N SER A 292 1.20 4.10 -19.13
CA SER A 292 -0.06 3.54 -19.63
C SER A 292 -0.14 2.01 -19.55
N ARG A 293 0.98 1.32 -19.30
CA ARG A 293 1.04 -0.16 -19.30
C ARG A 293 0.72 -0.72 -17.92
N LEU A 294 -0.56 -0.86 -17.61
CA LEU A 294 -1.04 -1.44 -16.35
C LEU A 294 -0.45 -2.83 -16.05
N LEU A 295 -0.13 -3.62 -17.07
CA LEU A 295 0.52 -4.93 -16.94
C LEU A 295 1.86 -4.90 -16.15
N SER A 296 2.50 -3.74 -16.02
CA SER A 296 3.69 -3.58 -15.18
C SER A 296 3.40 -3.52 -13.68
N CYS A 297 2.15 -3.30 -13.27
CA CYS A 297 1.74 -3.35 -11.86
C CYS A 297 1.34 -4.76 -11.45
N ALA A 298 0.89 -5.60 -12.39
CA ALA A 298 0.56 -6.99 -12.12
C ALA A 298 1.80 -7.76 -11.66
N GLY A 299 1.75 -8.32 -10.45
CA GLY A 299 2.88 -9.02 -9.80
C GLY A 299 3.99 -8.11 -9.25
N ALA A 300 3.82 -6.79 -9.30
CA ALA A 300 4.75 -5.85 -8.70
C ALA A 300 4.52 -5.75 -7.19
N SER A 301 5.43 -6.32 -6.40
CA SER A 301 5.35 -6.25 -4.93
C SER A 301 6.04 -5.04 -4.32
N ALA A 302 6.83 -4.30 -5.11
CA ALA A 302 7.52 -3.10 -4.66
C ALA A 302 7.71 -2.03 -5.74
N LEU A 303 7.99 -0.82 -5.27
CA LEU A 303 8.45 0.32 -6.05
C LEU A 303 9.91 0.62 -5.68
N LEU A 304 10.84 0.38 -6.60
CA LEU A 304 12.23 0.79 -6.43
C LEU A 304 12.32 2.31 -6.52
N GLU A 305 13.05 2.92 -5.60
CA GLU A 305 13.30 4.35 -5.55
C GLU A 305 14.56 4.68 -6.33
N LEU A 306 14.42 4.91 -7.64
CA LEU A 306 15.52 5.27 -8.50
C LEU A 306 15.75 6.78 -8.44
N PRO A 307 16.99 7.24 -8.17
CA PRO A 307 17.30 8.66 -8.20
C PRO A 307 17.22 9.22 -9.62
N ARG A 308 17.05 10.54 -9.74
CA ARG A 308 17.26 11.22 -11.02
C ARG A 308 18.71 11.07 -11.48
N GLY A 309 18.92 10.88 -12.77
CA GLY A 309 20.25 10.77 -13.36
C GLY A 309 20.21 10.30 -14.80
N SER A 310 21.31 10.48 -15.52
CA SER A 310 21.44 10.05 -16.92
C SER A 310 22.18 8.73 -17.09
N THR A 311 22.58 8.10 -15.98
CA THR A 311 23.37 6.87 -15.97
C THR A 311 22.49 5.62 -15.92
N THR A 312 23.09 4.47 -16.21
CA THR A 312 22.49 3.17 -15.95
C THR A 312 23.14 2.59 -14.71
N LEU A 313 22.33 2.25 -13.71
CA LEU A 313 22.79 1.50 -12.56
C LEU A 313 23.13 0.06 -13.00
N PRO A 314 24.25 -0.52 -12.56
CA PRO A 314 24.58 -1.89 -12.90
C PRO A 314 23.62 -2.89 -12.23
N SER A 315 23.62 -4.13 -12.73
CA SER A 315 23.07 -5.25 -11.95
C SER A 315 23.87 -5.38 -10.64
N GLY A 316 23.20 -5.79 -9.56
CA GLY A 316 23.79 -5.82 -8.23
C GLY A 316 23.75 -4.48 -7.49
N ALA A 317 23.17 -3.42 -8.08
CA ALA A 317 23.08 -2.13 -7.41
C ALA A 317 22.18 -2.21 -6.17
N ARG A 318 22.69 -1.68 -5.05
CA ARG A 318 21.93 -1.57 -3.80
C ARG A 318 21.02 -0.36 -3.84
N LEU A 319 19.73 -0.60 -3.67
CA LEU A 319 18.68 0.40 -3.78
C LEU A 319 17.70 0.27 -2.62
N SER A 320 16.86 1.30 -2.50
CA SER A 320 15.71 1.30 -1.62
C SER A 320 14.45 0.90 -2.39
N ALA A 321 13.60 0.08 -1.79
CA ALA A 321 12.32 -0.30 -2.33
C ALA A 321 11.19 -0.03 -1.32
N LEU A 322 10.07 0.48 -1.80
CA LEU A 322 8.84 0.62 -1.03
C LEU A 322 7.97 -0.60 -1.28
N LEU A 323 7.60 -1.31 -0.21
CA LEU A 323 6.60 -2.38 -0.30
C LEU A 323 5.25 -1.75 -0.64
N ALA A 324 4.63 -2.23 -1.73
CA ALA A 324 3.43 -1.63 -2.31
C ALA A 324 2.31 -2.67 -2.44
N PRO A 325 1.72 -3.12 -1.32
CA PRO A 325 0.68 -4.16 -1.33
C PRO A 325 -0.55 -3.76 -2.15
N SER A 326 -0.82 -2.46 -2.28
CA SER A 326 -1.88 -1.87 -3.11
C SER A 326 -1.74 -2.11 -4.62
N LEU A 327 -0.58 -2.58 -5.12
CA LEU A 327 -0.36 -2.81 -6.56
C LEU A 327 -0.77 -4.21 -7.04
N SER A 328 -0.51 -5.26 -6.26
CA SER A 328 -0.74 -6.64 -6.70
C SER A 328 -1.19 -7.59 -5.58
N GLY A 329 -1.56 -7.07 -4.40
CA GLY A 329 -1.62 -7.87 -3.18
C GLY A 329 -0.21 -8.18 -2.67
N ALA A 330 -0.04 -8.30 -1.35
CA ALA A 330 1.26 -8.55 -0.74
C ALA A 330 1.78 -9.97 -1.09
N SER A 331 2.64 -10.10 -2.11
CA SER A 331 3.39 -11.33 -2.36
C SER A 331 4.88 -11.06 -2.55
N VAL A 332 5.69 -11.54 -1.62
CA VAL A 332 7.14 -11.70 -1.84
C VAL A 332 7.33 -13.13 -2.33
N HIS A 333 7.97 -13.31 -3.48
CA HIS A 333 8.16 -14.63 -4.05
C HIS A 333 9.45 -15.24 -3.50
N THR A 334 9.42 -16.50 -3.08
CA THR A 334 10.64 -17.27 -2.88
C THR A 334 11.21 -17.62 -4.24
N ALA A 335 12.51 -17.39 -4.48
CA ALA A 335 13.15 -17.86 -5.71
C ALA A 335 13.03 -19.39 -5.81
N ASP A 336 12.73 -19.93 -7.00
CA ASP A 336 12.80 -21.38 -7.25
C ASP A 336 14.29 -21.78 -7.20
N PRO A 337 14.71 -22.74 -6.36
CA PRO A 337 16.09 -23.20 -6.32
C PRO A 337 16.62 -23.72 -7.68
N ARG A 338 15.74 -23.99 -8.65
CA ARG A 338 16.12 -24.37 -10.03
C ARG A 338 16.53 -23.20 -10.91
N ASP A 339 16.11 -21.97 -10.60
CA ASP A 339 16.54 -20.76 -11.33
C ASP A 339 17.99 -20.36 -11.00
N GLU A 340 18.57 -20.89 -9.91
CA GLU A 340 20.00 -20.72 -9.56
C GLU A 340 20.95 -21.57 -10.45
N LEU A 341 20.44 -22.59 -11.16
CA LEU A 341 21.30 -23.51 -11.95
C LEU A 341 21.65 -23.01 -13.36
N SER A 342 21.07 -21.90 -13.84
CA SER A 342 21.30 -21.41 -15.22
C SER A 342 22.27 -20.24 -15.35
N SER A 343 22.81 -19.70 -14.25
CA SER A 343 23.86 -18.67 -14.30
C SER A 343 25.17 -19.22 -13.74
N GLN A 344 25.85 -20.05 -14.54
CA GLN A 344 27.27 -20.32 -14.33
C GLN A 344 28.05 -19.02 -14.55
N VAL A 345 28.44 -18.40 -13.44
CA VAL A 345 29.65 -17.57 -13.40
C VAL A 345 30.81 -18.56 -13.38
N ASP A 346 31.77 -18.39 -14.29
CA ASP A 346 32.94 -19.26 -14.44
C ASP A 346 33.61 -19.54 -13.08
N PRO A 347 33.94 -20.81 -12.78
CA PRO A 347 34.62 -21.16 -11.55
C PRO A 347 36.09 -20.72 -11.64
N LEU A 348 36.49 -19.78 -10.79
CA LEU A 348 37.90 -19.59 -10.46
C LEU A 348 38.42 -20.89 -9.81
N GLU A 349 39.42 -21.50 -10.44
CA GLU A 349 40.22 -22.58 -9.90
C GLU A 349 40.74 -22.22 -8.50
N THR A 350 40.30 -22.95 -7.47
CA THR A 350 41.15 -23.34 -6.33
C THR A 350 40.52 -24.58 -5.68
N GLY A 351 41.35 -25.62 -5.49
CA GLY A 351 40.94 -26.94 -4.99
C GLY A 351 40.44 -26.97 -3.53
N PRO A 352 40.02 -28.14 -3.02
CA PRO A 352 39.31 -28.25 -1.76
C PRO A 352 40.25 -28.06 -0.56
N GLN A 353 39.88 -27.15 0.34
CA GLN A 353 40.40 -27.10 1.71
C GLN A 353 39.24 -27.38 2.68
N PRO A 354 39.43 -28.16 3.75
CA PRO A 354 38.35 -28.60 4.63
C PRO A 354 37.78 -27.43 5.45
N LEU A 355 36.46 -27.40 5.61
CA LEU A 355 35.75 -26.46 6.49
C LEU A 355 36.09 -26.75 7.96
N GLU A 356 36.87 -25.87 8.60
CA GLU A 356 36.68 -25.59 10.02
C GLU A 356 35.73 -24.41 10.20
N ALA A 357 34.69 -24.64 11.00
CA ALA A 357 33.65 -23.68 11.32
C ALA A 357 34.21 -22.55 12.20
N SER A 358 34.34 -21.36 11.61
CA SER A 358 34.37 -20.12 12.36
C SER A 358 33.46 -19.10 11.66
N TRP A 359 32.36 -18.74 12.34
CA TRP A 359 31.47 -17.68 11.89
C TRP A 359 32.20 -16.35 11.98
N PRO A 360 32.35 -15.56 10.89
CA PRO A 360 32.97 -14.26 11.00
C PRO A 360 32.01 -13.30 11.72
N THR A 361 32.47 -12.79 12.85
CA THR A 361 31.89 -11.64 13.54
C THR A 361 31.76 -10.44 12.59
N TYR A 362 30.53 -9.93 12.48
CA TYR A 362 30.14 -8.76 11.70
C TYR A 362 31.01 -7.54 12.07
N SER A 363 31.74 -7.00 11.10
CA SER A 363 32.50 -5.75 11.22
C SER A 363 31.82 -4.65 10.39
N PRO A 364 31.51 -3.48 10.95
CA PRO A 364 30.75 -2.43 10.27
C PRO A 364 31.71 -1.56 9.45
N ARG A 365 32.09 -2.03 8.26
CA ARG A 365 32.66 -1.17 7.21
C ARG A 365 32.03 -1.52 5.87
N SER A 366 30.82 -1.01 5.66
CA SER A 366 30.07 -1.15 4.39
C SER A 366 30.71 -0.31 3.27
N PRO A 367 30.85 -0.85 2.05
CA PRO A 367 30.84 0.00 0.86
C PRO A 367 29.43 0.63 0.74
N ALA A 368 29.40 1.94 0.49
CA ALA A 368 28.21 2.78 0.60
C ALA A 368 27.02 2.22 -0.20
N VAL A 369 25.87 2.05 0.48
CA VAL A 369 24.56 2.08 -0.21
C VAL A 369 24.53 3.42 -0.95
N LEU A 370 24.18 3.42 -2.25
CA LEU A 370 23.90 4.69 -2.93
C LEU A 370 22.92 5.44 -2.05
N ALA A 371 23.34 6.60 -1.54
CA ALA A 371 22.53 7.36 -0.60
C ALA A 371 21.11 7.44 -1.18
N PRO A 372 20.07 7.05 -0.42
CA PRO A 372 18.71 7.15 -0.92
C PRO A 372 18.55 8.56 -1.48
N PRO A 373 17.82 8.74 -2.62
CA PRO A 373 17.63 10.07 -3.18
C PRO A 373 17.27 11.02 -2.03
N PRO A 374 17.87 12.23 -1.95
CA PRO A 374 17.54 13.17 -0.90
C PRO A 374 16.01 13.25 -0.83
N ARG A 375 15.44 12.94 0.34
CA ARG A 375 13.99 12.88 0.64
C ARG A 375 13.27 13.85 -0.28
N LEU A 376 12.43 13.36 -1.22
CA LEU A 376 11.83 14.18 -2.29
C LEU A 376 11.43 15.56 -1.75
N TRP A 377 12.24 16.55 -2.09
CA TRP A 377 12.06 17.93 -1.71
C TRP A 377 11.05 18.51 -2.68
N LEU A 378 9.95 19.06 -2.15
CA LEU A 378 9.09 20.00 -2.85
C LEU A 378 9.99 21.07 -3.49
N ALA A 379 10.16 21.04 -4.81
CA ALA A 379 10.43 22.26 -5.55
C ALA A 379 9.09 23.01 -5.69
N CYS A 380 8.47 23.35 -4.56
CA CYS A 380 7.43 24.37 -4.54
C CYS A 380 8.15 25.71 -4.67
N SER A 381 7.85 26.43 -5.75
CA SER A 381 7.95 27.89 -5.71
C SER A 381 7.06 28.37 -4.56
N HIS A 382 7.69 28.73 -3.45
CA HIS A 382 7.14 29.26 -2.19
C HIS A 382 6.94 28.25 -1.05
N SER A 383 8.03 28.15 -0.28
CA SER A 383 8.10 27.89 1.17
C SER A 383 8.08 26.45 1.72
N ALA A 384 9.16 26.16 2.46
CA ALA A 384 9.37 25.24 3.59
C ALA A 384 8.95 23.75 3.49
N ALA A 385 9.90 22.95 3.01
CA ALA A 385 10.43 21.72 3.63
C ALA A 385 9.50 20.84 4.50
N ALA A 386 8.73 19.95 3.86
CA ALA A 386 8.34 18.65 4.40
C ALA A 386 8.13 17.65 3.25
N SER A 387 8.50 16.37 3.41
CA SER A 387 8.33 15.34 2.37
C SER A 387 6.86 14.96 2.20
N GLU A 388 6.27 14.98 1.00
CA GLU A 388 4.81 14.89 0.74
C GLU A 388 4.03 13.83 1.54
N GLY A 389 4.54 12.60 1.72
CA GLY A 389 3.89 11.58 2.56
C GLY A 389 3.98 11.86 4.07
N ALA A 390 5.11 12.40 4.54
CA ALA A 390 5.26 12.83 5.93
C ALA A 390 4.66 14.22 6.18
N ALA A 391 4.55 15.06 5.17
CA ALA A 391 3.87 16.35 5.19
C ALA A 391 2.36 16.12 5.21
N LEU A 392 1.85 15.19 4.41
CA LEU A 392 0.47 14.73 4.49
C LEU A 392 0.21 14.06 5.84
N SER A 393 1.06 13.12 6.27
CA SER A 393 0.90 12.50 7.59
C SER A 393 0.96 13.53 8.73
N ALA A 394 1.92 14.45 8.72
CA ALA A 394 2.04 15.50 9.73
C ALA A 394 0.90 16.52 9.65
N TRP A 395 0.39 16.81 8.44
CA TRP A 395 -0.78 17.66 8.23
C TRP A 395 -2.05 16.96 8.76
N LEU A 396 -2.21 15.66 8.51
CA LEU A 396 -3.30 14.85 9.07
C LEU A 396 -3.25 14.89 10.61
N ASP A 397 -2.06 14.79 11.20
CA ASP A 397 -1.85 14.91 12.65
C ASP A 397 -2.24 16.30 13.18
N ALA A 398 -1.74 17.35 12.52
CA ALA A 398 -2.00 18.74 12.88
C ALA A 398 -3.48 19.13 12.74
N ASN A 399 -4.25 18.41 11.92
CA ASN A 399 -5.67 18.67 11.65
C ASN A 399 -6.60 17.61 12.26
N GLY A 400 -6.11 16.84 13.24
CA GLY A 400 -6.92 15.96 14.07
C GLY A 400 -7.57 14.81 13.33
N TRP A 401 -6.91 14.25 12.29
CA TRP A 401 -7.38 13.07 11.55
C TRP A 401 -7.15 11.74 12.27
N VAL A 402 -6.44 11.76 13.40
CA VAL A 402 -6.18 10.62 14.30
C VAL A 402 -6.74 10.87 15.67
#